data_AF-A0A938UQD6-F1
#
_entry.id   AF-A0A938UQD6-F1
#
_cell.length_a   1.000
_cell.length_b   1.000
_cell.length_c   1.000
_cell.angle_alpha   90.00
_cell.angle_beta   90.00
_cell.angle_gamma   90.00
#
_symmetry.space_group_name_H-M   'P 1'
#
loop_
_entity.id
_entity.type
_entity.pdbx_description
1 polymer ?
#
loop_
_entity_poly.entity_id
_entity_poly.type
_entity_poly.pdbx_seq_one_letter_code
_entity_poly.pdbx_strand_id
1 'polypeptide(L)'
;MGLLRSGGCGQTAEDNMRFDANDLSAKDAYALLISAIVPRPIAWVSTVDRDGRVNLAPFSFFTGICSRPPLLAVSIGQRRWQGTWQPKDTLANIEATGDLVVHIARSGCGRQPDRS
;
A
#
# COMPACT_ATOMS: atom_id res chain seq x y z
N MET A 1 -49.60 -22.46 -31.80
CA MET A 1 -48.61 -21.97 -32.77
C MET A 1 -48.75 -20.45 -32.85
N GLY A 2 -47.75 -19.69 -32.42
CA GLY A 2 -47.77 -18.22 -32.46
C GLY A 2 -47.31 -17.58 -31.14
N LEU A 3 -46.07 -17.09 -31.13
CA LEU A 3 -45.28 -16.65 -29.98
C LEU A 3 -45.88 -15.46 -29.21
N LEU A 4 -45.86 -15.54 -27.88
CA LEU A 4 -45.66 -14.37 -27.01
C LEU A 4 -44.16 -14.06 -26.99
N ARG A 5 -43.75 -12.96 -27.62
CA ARG A 5 -42.44 -12.35 -27.38
C ARG A 5 -42.54 -10.83 -27.38
N SER A 6 -41.67 -10.27 -26.54
CA SER A 6 -41.12 -8.91 -26.54
C SER A 6 -41.94 -7.82 -25.85
N GLY A 7 -41.48 -7.54 -24.63
CA GLY A 7 -41.63 -6.29 -23.92
C GLY A 7 -40.55 -6.26 -22.83
N GLY A 8 -39.31 -6.56 -23.22
CA GLY A 8 -38.16 -6.63 -22.32
C GLY A 8 -37.97 -5.29 -21.63
N CYS A 9 -38.11 -5.30 -20.31
CA CYS A 9 -37.60 -4.28 -19.42
C CYS A 9 -36.13 -4.04 -19.77
N GLY A 10 -35.85 -2.92 -20.43
CA GLY A 10 -34.51 -2.47 -20.77
C GLY A 10 -33.75 -2.13 -19.50
N GLN A 11 -33.20 -3.14 -18.85
CA GLN A 11 -32.07 -2.96 -17.96
C GLN A 11 -30.86 -2.66 -18.86
N THR A 12 -30.48 -1.39 -18.95
CA THR A 12 -29.13 -1.02 -19.39
C THR A 12 -28.17 -1.61 -18.36
N ALA A 13 -27.62 -2.77 -18.66
CA ALA A 13 -26.51 -3.31 -17.89
C ALA A 13 -25.33 -2.37 -18.12
N GLU A 14 -24.99 -1.57 -17.11
CA GLU A 14 -23.70 -0.89 -17.00
C GLU A 14 -22.60 -1.92 -17.32
N ASP A 15 -21.78 -1.65 -18.34
CA ASP A 15 -20.69 -2.52 -18.76
C ASP A 15 -19.56 -2.42 -17.72
N ASN A 16 -19.78 -3.09 -16.59
CA ASN A 16 -18.87 -3.07 -15.45
C ASN A 16 -17.65 -3.94 -15.77
N MET A 17 -16.48 -3.30 -15.89
CA MET A 17 -15.20 -4.00 -15.99
C MET A 17 -14.96 -4.82 -14.71
N ARG A 18 -14.92 -6.14 -14.86
CA ARG A 18 -14.69 -7.09 -13.76
C ARG A 18 -13.32 -7.75 -13.91
N PHE A 19 -12.60 -7.86 -12.81
CA PHE A 19 -11.33 -8.59 -12.72
C PHE A 19 -11.51 -9.76 -11.74
N ASP A 20 -11.11 -10.97 -12.14
CA ASP A 20 -10.97 -12.10 -11.21
C ASP A 20 -9.59 -12.02 -10.55
N ALA A 21 -9.54 -12.10 -9.22
CA ALA A 21 -8.29 -12.04 -8.47
C ALA A 21 -7.36 -13.24 -8.75
N ASN A 22 -7.91 -14.39 -9.14
CA ASN A 22 -7.12 -15.59 -9.43
C ASN A 22 -6.40 -15.52 -10.77
N ASP A 23 -6.89 -14.68 -11.70
CA ASP A 23 -6.32 -14.52 -13.04
C ASP A 23 -5.26 -13.41 -13.10
N LEU A 24 -5.11 -12.63 -12.03
CA LEU A 24 -4.18 -11.51 -11.97
C LEU A 24 -2.79 -11.96 -11.51
N SER A 25 -1.76 -11.51 -12.24
CA SER A 25 -0.39 -11.60 -11.71
C SER A 25 -0.23 -10.70 -10.48
N ALA A 26 0.71 -11.03 -9.59
CA ALA A 26 0.99 -10.20 -8.41
C ALA A 26 1.34 -8.74 -8.77
N LYS A 27 1.97 -8.53 -9.93
CA LYS A 27 2.33 -7.21 -10.44
C LYS A 27 1.08 -6.43 -10.86
N ASP A 28 0.15 -7.07 -11.55
CA ASP A 28 -1.06 -6.43 -12.08
C ASP A 28 -2.04 -6.15 -10.94
N ALA A 29 -2.21 -7.10 -10.01
CA ALA A 29 -2.99 -6.90 -8.80
C ALA A 29 -2.43 -5.71 -7.98
N TYR A 30 -1.11 -5.64 -7.82
CA TYR A 30 -0.46 -4.50 -7.17
C TYR A 30 -0.77 -3.19 -7.91
N ALA A 31 -0.59 -3.16 -9.23
CA ALA A 31 -0.85 -1.99 -10.07
C ALA A 31 -2.30 -1.49 -9.94
N LEU A 32 -3.28 -2.42 -9.94
CA LEU A 32 -4.69 -2.11 -9.75
C LEU A 32 -4.97 -1.54 -8.35
N LEU A 33 -4.42 -2.15 -7.30
CA LEU A 33 -4.60 -1.67 -5.93
C LEU A 33 -4.01 -0.26 -5.75
N ILE A 34 -2.81 -0.01 -6.28
CA ILE A 34 -2.15 1.30 -6.18
C ILE A 34 -2.69 2.34 -7.19
N SER A 35 -3.60 1.99 -8.09
CA SER A 35 -4.29 2.97 -8.91
C SER A 35 -5.68 3.28 -8.35
N ALA A 36 -6.37 2.28 -7.81
CA ALA A 36 -7.71 2.42 -7.26
C ALA A 36 -7.76 3.12 -5.89
N ILE A 37 -6.79 2.84 -5.01
CA ILE A 37 -6.78 3.39 -3.65
C ILE A 37 -5.99 4.70 -3.65
N VAL A 38 -6.65 5.85 -3.81
CA VAL A 38 -6.01 7.19 -3.82
C VAL A 38 -6.88 8.23 -3.08
N PRO A 39 -6.27 9.27 -2.45
CA PRO A 39 -4.84 9.49 -2.23
C PRO A 39 -4.28 8.55 -1.14
N ARG A 40 -3.05 8.05 -1.32
CA ARG A 40 -2.39 7.22 -0.30
C ARG A 40 -1.46 8.06 0.57
N PRO A 41 -1.65 8.08 1.90
CA PRO A 41 -0.65 8.68 2.78
C PRO A 41 0.66 7.89 2.68
N ILE A 42 1.78 8.61 2.69
CA ILE A 42 3.12 8.01 2.76
C ILE A 42 3.61 8.11 4.19
N ALA A 43 3.80 6.96 4.83
CA ALA A 43 4.43 6.84 6.13
C ALA A 43 5.95 6.70 5.97
N TRP A 44 6.70 7.60 6.57
CA TRP A 44 8.14 7.44 6.76
C TRP A 44 8.38 6.78 8.10
N VAL A 45 8.93 5.57 8.10
CA VAL A 45 9.14 4.79 9.33
C VAL A 45 10.62 4.84 9.67
N SER A 46 10.94 5.40 10.84
CA SER A 46 12.27 5.33 11.42
C SER A 46 12.33 4.19 12.44
N THR A 47 13.47 3.49 12.42
CA THR A 47 13.76 2.32 13.25
C THR A 47 15.23 2.36 13.66
N VAL A 48 15.56 1.72 14.78
CA VAL A 48 16.94 1.56 15.24
C VAL A 48 17.22 0.07 15.40
N ASP A 49 18.41 -0.39 15.01
CA ASP A 49 18.86 -1.76 15.26
C ASP A 49 19.45 -1.91 16.69
N ARG A 50 19.90 -3.12 17.05
CA ARG A 50 20.51 -3.37 18.37
C ARG A 50 21.86 -2.68 18.58
N ASP A 51 22.53 -2.31 17.49
CA ASP A 51 23.82 -1.62 17.50
C ASP A 51 23.65 -0.09 17.50
N GLY A 52 22.41 0.41 17.57
CA GLY A 52 22.10 1.84 17.57
C GLY A 52 22.08 2.49 16.19
N ARG A 53 22.12 1.71 15.10
CA ARG A 53 22.09 2.27 13.73
C ARG A 53 20.68 2.61 13.32
N VAL A 54 20.52 3.82 12.79
CA VAL A 54 19.22 4.35 12.36
C VAL A 54 18.92 3.95 10.92
N ASN A 55 17.70 3.50 10.68
CA ASN A 55 17.14 3.22 9.36
C ASN A 55 15.84 4.02 9.17
N LEU A 56 15.65 4.60 8.00
CA LEU A 56 14.48 5.40 7.62
C LEU A 56 13.98 4.96 6.24
N ALA A 57 12.74 4.51 6.15
CA ALA A 57 12.17 4.02 4.89
C ALA A 57 10.71 4.47 4.68
N PRO A 58 10.31 4.80 3.43
CA PRO A 58 8.93 5.16 3.10
C PRO A 58 8.05 3.93 2.80
N PHE A 59 6.80 3.98 3.26
CA PHE A 59 5.76 2.96 3.05
C PHE A 59 4.44 3.61 2.62
N SER A 60 3.88 3.15 1.51
CA SER A 60 2.60 3.62 0.97
C SER A 60 1.40 2.75 1.38
N PHE A 61 1.66 1.54 1.88
CA PHE A 61 0.64 0.64 2.43
C PHE A 61 0.54 0.89 3.94
N PHE A 62 -0.06 2.02 4.30
CA PHE A 62 -0.20 2.50 5.67
C PHE A 62 -1.63 2.97 5.93
N THR A 63 -2.21 2.58 7.07
CA THR A 63 -3.55 3.02 7.49
C THR A 63 -3.70 3.03 9.02
N GLY A 64 -4.61 3.85 9.53
CA GLY A 64 -5.15 3.69 10.89
C GLY A 64 -6.07 2.47 10.96
N ILE A 65 -6.09 1.80 12.11
CA ILE A 65 -6.95 0.64 12.39
C ILE A 65 -7.99 1.00 13.45
N CYS A 66 -7.56 1.53 14.59
CA CYS A 66 -8.42 1.81 15.72
C CYS A 66 -7.95 3.08 16.44
N SER A 67 -8.88 3.84 17.01
CA SER A 67 -8.56 5.04 17.81
C SER A 67 -8.45 4.75 19.31
N ARG A 68 -8.99 3.62 19.79
CA ARG A 68 -8.93 3.17 21.19
C ARG A 68 -8.90 1.64 21.28
N PRO A 69 -7.74 1.03 21.59
CA PRO A 69 -6.41 1.65 21.67
C PRO A 69 -5.99 2.24 20.31
N PRO A 70 -5.12 3.27 20.28
CA PRO A 70 -4.64 3.84 19.03
C PRO A 70 -3.76 2.82 18.30
N LEU A 71 -4.27 2.28 17.20
CA LEU A 71 -3.61 1.26 16.37
C LEU A 71 -3.51 1.75 14.92
N LEU A 72 -2.36 1.45 14.31
CA LEU A 72 -2.08 1.66 12.90
C LEU A 72 -1.45 0.39 12.31
N ALA A 73 -1.51 0.25 10.99
CA ALA A 73 -0.82 -0.80 10.25
C ALA A 73 0.08 -0.19 9.19
N VAL A 74 1.27 -0.75 9.07
CA VAL A 74 2.20 -0.56 7.95
C VAL A 74 2.50 -1.93 7.37
N SER A 75 2.28 -2.13 6.07
CA SER A 75 2.65 -3.37 5.40
C SER A 75 4.10 -3.32 4.95
N ILE A 76 4.93 -4.20 5.53
CA ILE A 76 6.36 -4.31 5.22
C ILE A 76 6.61 -5.61 4.46
N GLY A 77 6.72 -5.51 3.14
CA GLY A 77 7.09 -6.65 2.30
C GLY A 77 8.55 -7.06 2.44
N GLN A 78 8.89 -8.25 1.94
CA GLN A 78 10.26 -8.75 1.86
C GLN A 78 10.99 -8.15 0.65
N ARG A 79 12.33 -8.12 0.69
CA ARG A 79 13.17 -7.78 -0.46
C ARG A 79 13.83 -9.03 -1.02
N ARG A 80 14.03 -9.07 -2.32
CA ARG A 80 14.85 -10.09 -2.97
C ARG A 80 16.31 -9.63 -2.92
N TRP A 81 17.17 -10.38 -2.23
CA TRP A 81 18.60 -10.08 -2.13
C TRP A 81 19.39 -11.37 -2.35
N GLN A 82 20.33 -11.32 -3.30
CA GLN A 82 21.14 -12.50 -3.70
C GLN A 82 20.28 -13.76 -3.97
N GLY A 83 19.18 -13.59 -4.71
CA GLY A 83 18.28 -14.70 -5.08
C GLY A 83 17.34 -15.18 -3.98
N THR A 84 17.53 -14.75 -2.73
CA THR A 84 16.73 -15.19 -1.57
C THR A 84 15.79 -14.08 -1.10
N TRP A 85 14.65 -14.46 -0.52
CA TRP A 85 13.75 -13.54 0.17
C TRP A 85 14.32 -13.19 1.53
N GLN A 86 14.59 -11.91 1.77
CA GLN A 86 15.08 -11.42 3.05
C GLN A 86 14.12 -10.36 3.61
N PRO A 87 13.96 -10.27 4.95
CA PRO A 87 13.25 -9.17 5.56
C PRO A 87 13.94 -7.85 5.20
N LYS A 88 13.14 -6.78 5.10
CA LYS A 88 13.68 -5.42 5.01
C LYS A 88 14.28 -5.02 6.35
N ASP A 89 15.26 -4.13 6.32
CA ASP A 89 15.96 -3.66 7.53
C ASP A 89 14.96 -3.09 8.56
N THR A 90 13.91 -2.38 8.11
CA THR A 90 12.81 -1.93 8.98
C THR A 90 12.13 -3.06 9.76
N LEU A 91 11.81 -4.19 9.11
CA LEU A 91 11.17 -5.32 9.77
C LEU A 91 12.12 -5.98 10.78
N ALA A 92 13.36 -6.24 10.36
CA ALA A 92 14.37 -6.83 11.22
C ALA A 92 14.63 -5.98 12.48
N ASN A 93 14.65 -4.65 12.32
CA ASN A 93 14.83 -3.73 13.45
C ASN A 93 13.63 -3.77 14.41
N ILE A 94 12.40 -3.74 13.88
CA ILE A 94 11.17 -3.78 14.69
C ILE A 94 11.08 -5.11 15.47
N GLU A 95 11.41 -6.24 14.84
CA GLU A 95 11.44 -7.54 15.53
C GLU A 95 12.52 -7.59 16.62
N ALA A 96 13.63 -6.88 16.42
CA ALA A 96 14.75 -6.89 17.35
C ALA A 96 14.59 -5.94 18.54
N THR A 97 13.92 -4.79 18.36
CA THR A 97 13.80 -3.71 19.37
C THR A 97 12.38 -3.48 19.86
N GLY A 98 11.36 -3.82 19.07
CA GLY A 98 9.95 -3.56 19.38
C GLY A 98 9.49 -2.12 19.11
N ASP A 99 10.41 -1.24 18.70
CA ASP A 99 10.15 0.20 18.60
C ASP A 99 10.22 0.71 17.15
N LEU A 100 9.30 1.62 16.82
CA LEU A 100 9.29 2.36 15.56
C LEU A 100 8.64 3.73 15.74
N VAL A 101 9.01 4.68 14.88
CA VAL A 101 8.34 5.98 14.80
C VAL A 101 7.82 6.20 13.39
N VAL A 102 6.54 6.55 13.27
CA VAL A 102 5.89 6.88 12.00
C VAL A 102 5.81 8.40 11.83
N HIS A 103 6.40 8.90 10.75
CA HIS A 103 6.32 10.29 10.34
C HIS A 103 5.39 10.42 9.13
N ILE A 104 4.46 11.36 9.18
CA ILE A 104 3.56 11.65 8.05
C ILE A 104 4.25 12.65 7.13
N ALA A 105 4.46 12.26 5.87
CA ALA A 105 5.02 13.16 4.87
C ALA A 105 4.05 14.32 4.60
N ARG A 106 4.53 15.56 4.75
CA ARG A 106 3.79 16.74 4.31
C ARG A 106 4.05 16.98 2.83
N SER A 107 3.02 16.93 2.00
CA SER A 107 3.08 17.50 0.65
C SER A 107 3.13 19.03 0.78
N GLY A 108 4.30 19.65 0.58
CA GLY A 108 4.40 21.10 0.71
C GLY A 108 5.77 21.78 0.70
N CYS A 109 6.89 21.10 0.46
CA CYS A 109 8.18 21.80 0.29
C CYS A 109 8.86 21.38 -1.02
N GLY A 110 8.34 21.91 -2.12
CA GLY A 110 8.99 21.90 -3.43
C GLY A 110 9.76 23.20 -3.71
N ARG A 111 10.33 23.85 -2.68
CA ARG A 111 11.26 24.97 -2.89
C ARG A 111 12.67 24.40 -2.85
N GLN A 112 13.17 24.01 -4.03
CA GLN A 112 14.60 23.87 -4.23
C GLN A 112 15.22 25.24 -3.87
N PRO A 113 16.08 25.36 -2.85
CA PRO A 113 16.87 26.58 -2.73
C PRO A 113 17.69 26.66 -4.02
N ASP A 114 17.54 27.77 -4.75
CA ASP A 114 18.51 28.06 -5.80
C ASP A 114 19.90 28.01 -5.16
N ARG A 115 20.82 27.33 -5.84
CA ARG A 115 22.23 27.44 -5.52
C ARG A 115 22.73 28.57 -6.43
N SER A 116 22.92 29.75 -5.85
CA SER A 116 23.79 30.81 -6.37
C SER A 116 25.22 30.31 -6.54
#